data_AF-S8ENL5-F1
#
_entry.id   AF-S8ENL5-F1
#
_cell.length_a   1.000
_cell.length_b   1.000
_cell.length_c   1.000
_cell.angle_alpha   90.00
_cell.angle_beta   90.00
_cell.angle_gamma   90.00
#
_symmetry.space_group_name_H-M   'P 1'
#
loop_
_entity.id
_entity.type
_entity.pdbx_description
1 polymer ?
#
loop_
_entity_poly.entity_id
_entity_poly.type
_entity_poly.pdbx_seq_one_letter_code
_entity_poly.pdbx_strand_id
1 'polypeptide(L)'
;MIKTKPKGSPSRTPHPDLVKLRLPHQPDELRYLLRFCKASAQMPFSTVAALVRLAEKYRIQALFDEGLKRIKSCFTESLQVYDKVEKKKGSTLMSFADTDAIAAVATARLTNTPSMLPLALNMCCQLDPDMILNGVARANGVVDQLSPADRLGCLRA
;
A
#
# COMPACT_ATOMS: atom_id res chain seq x y z
N MET A 1 -49.02 -5.95 -43.75
CA MET A 1 -48.27 -4.71 -44.10
C MET A 1 -48.01 -3.97 -42.80
N ILE A 2 -46.82 -3.64 -42.31
CA ILE A 2 -45.44 -3.58 -42.82
C ILE A 2 -44.50 -3.90 -41.63
N LYS A 3 -43.41 -4.61 -41.93
CA LYS A 3 -42.31 -5.00 -41.03
C LYS A 3 -41.56 -3.78 -40.46
N THR A 4 -41.02 -3.89 -39.24
CA THR A 4 -39.58 -3.61 -38.95
C THR A 4 -39.18 -3.99 -37.52
N LYS A 5 -38.26 -4.96 -37.42
CA LYS A 5 -37.23 -5.06 -36.36
C LYS A 5 -35.91 -4.74 -37.07
N PRO A 6 -34.98 -3.97 -36.47
CA PRO A 6 -33.73 -4.60 -35.99
C PRO A 6 -33.25 -3.99 -34.65
N LYS A 7 -32.80 -4.81 -33.69
CA LYS A 7 -31.39 -5.05 -33.32
C LYS A 7 -30.60 -3.76 -32.96
N GLY A 8 -30.18 -3.67 -31.69
CA GLY A 8 -29.17 -2.71 -31.23
C GLY A 8 -29.04 -2.64 -29.70
N SER A 9 -28.50 -3.66 -29.05
CA SER A 9 -27.60 -3.47 -27.90
C SER A 9 -26.15 -3.46 -28.45
N PRO A 10 -25.09 -2.98 -27.76
CA PRO A 10 -24.96 -2.71 -26.32
C PRO A 10 -24.18 -1.42 -25.96
N SER A 11 -24.35 -0.87 -24.75
CA SER A 11 -23.32 -0.03 -24.12
C SER A 11 -23.00 -0.56 -22.74
N ARG A 12 -22.28 -1.70 -22.73
CA ARG A 12 -21.60 -2.20 -21.54
C ARG A 12 -20.37 -1.33 -21.36
N THR A 13 -20.42 -0.44 -20.37
CA THR A 13 -19.25 0.35 -19.98
C THR A 13 -18.12 -0.61 -19.58
N PRO A 14 -16.86 -0.34 -19.98
CA PRO A 14 -15.75 -1.18 -19.58
C PRO A 14 -15.52 -0.98 -18.09
N HIS A 15 -15.88 -2.00 -17.31
CA HIS A 15 -15.37 -2.17 -15.97
C HIS A 15 -13.83 -2.24 -16.09
N PRO A 16 -13.04 -1.51 -15.28
CA PRO A 16 -11.59 -1.66 -15.37
C PRO A 16 -11.28 -3.12 -15.08
N ASP A 17 -10.71 -3.77 -16.08
CA ASP A 17 -10.28 -5.15 -16.03
C ASP A 17 -9.38 -5.29 -14.81
N LEU A 18 -9.90 -5.99 -13.80
CA LEU A 18 -9.07 -6.69 -12.84
C LEU A 18 -8.10 -7.50 -13.68
N VAL A 19 -6.86 -7.05 -13.78
CA VAL A 19 -5.74 -7.88 -14.19
C VAL A 19 -5.78 -9.06 -13.22
N LYS A 20 -6.46 -10.13 -13.62
CA LYS A 20 -6.29 -11.45 -13.06
C LYS A 20 -4.86 -11.79 -13.44
N LEU A 21 -3.93 -11.35 -12.60
CA LEU A 21 -2.58 -11.87 -12.58
C LEU A 21 -2.77 -13.35 -12.22
N ARG A 22 -2.98 -14.20 -13.23
CA ARG A 22 -2.75 -15.63 -13.12
C ARG A 22 -1.26 -15.73 -12.85
N LEU A 23 -0.87 -15.66 -11.58
CA LEU A 23 0.42 -16.18 -11.16
C LEU A 23 0.37 -17.66 -11.53
N PRO A 24 1.09 -18.11 -12.57
CA PRO A 24 1.23 -19.53 -12.82
C PRO A 24 1.82 -20.07 -11.52
N HIS A 25 1.26 -21.15 -10.98
CA HIS A 25 1.71 -21.75 -9.73
C HIS A 25 3.08 -22.43 -9.88
N GLN A 26 4.08 -21.78 -10.48
CA GLN A 26 5.45 -22.22 -10.41
C GLN A 26 6.04 -21.69 -9.10
N PRO A 27 6.27 -22.56 -8.10
CA PRO A 27 6.94 -22.16 -6.84
C PRO A 27 8.31 -21.49 -7.08
N ASP A 28 8.89 -21.64 -8.28
CA ASP A 28 10.15 -21.00 -8.67
C ASP A 28 10.01 -19.50 -8.95
N GLU A 29 8.90 -19.01 -9.53
CA GLU A 29 8.70 -17.57 -9.75
C GLU A 29 8.69 -16.79 -8.42
N LEU A 30 8.12 -17.39 -7.38
CA LEU A 30 8.11 -16.84 -6.02
C LEU A 30 9.51 -16.80 -5.40
N ARG A 31 10.36 -17.79 -5.72
CA ARG A 31 11.77 -17.79 -5.30
C ARG A 31 12.53 -16.65 -5.97
N TYR A 32 12.26 -16.37 -7.26
CA TYR A 32 12.86 -15.23 -7.95
C TYR A 32 12.39 -13.90 -7.37
N LEU A 33 11.10 -13.74 -7.08
CA LEU A 33 10.57 -12.53 -6.42
C LEU A 33 11.17 -12.32 -5.03
N LEU A 34 11.26 -13.37 -4.21
CA LEU A 34 11.89 -13.27 -2.89
C LEU A 34 13.38 -12.97 -2.98
N ARG A 35 14.09 -13.59 -3.94
CA ARG A 35 15.51 -13.33 -4.18
C ARG A 35 15.72 -11.90 -4.67
N PHE A 36 14.87 -11.42 -5.58
CA PHE A 36 14.84 -10.03 -5.99
C PHE A 36 14.60 -9.12 -4.80
N CYS A 37 13.61 -9.40 -3.96
CA CYS A 37 13.37 -8.62 -2.75
C CYS A 37 14.58 -8.60 -1.83
N LYS A 38 15.26 -9.73 -1.59
CA LYS A 38 16.44 -9.76 -0.71
C LYS A 38 17.68 -9.10 -1.32
N ALA A 39 17.87 -9.22 -2.64
CA ALA A 39 19.00 -8.64 -3.36
C ALA A 39 18.77 -7.16 -3.72
N SER A 40 17.52 -6.73 -3.80
CA SER A 40 17.15 -5.36 -4.10
C SER A 40 17.59 -4.45 -2.96
N ALA A 41 18.18 -3.33 -3.36
CA ALA A 41 18.58 -2.25 -2.47
C ALA A 41 17.33 -1.58 -1.84
N GLN A 42 17.48 -0.32 -1.44
CA GLN A 42 16.37 0.50 -0.96
C GLN A 42 15.22 0.51 -1.98
N MET A 43 14.00 0.13 -1.56
CA MET A 43 12.80 0.14 -2.39
C MET A 43 11.79 1.21 -1.94
N PRO A 44 11.00 1.82 -2.84
CA PRO A 44 9.97 2.76 -2.43
C PRO A 44 8.84 2.04 -1.68
N PHE A 45 8.26 2.70 -0.68
CA PHE A 45 7.18 2.18 0.15
C PHE A 45 6.03 1.60 -0.68
N SER A 46 5.62 2.30 -1.74
CA SER A 46 4.53 1.85 -2.62
C SER A 46 4.76 0.44 -3.20
N THR A 47 6.01 0.13 -3.57
CA THR A 47 6.40 -1.19 -4.07
C THR A 47 6.36 -2.22 -2.96
N VAL A 48 6.91 -1.90 -1.79
CA VAL A 48 6.92 -2.83 -0.64
C VAL A 48 5.50 -3.11 -0.15
N ALA A 49 4.65 -2.09 -0.03
CA ALA A 49 3.25 -2.24 0.37
C ALA A 49 2.45 -3.07 -0.64
N ALA A 50 2.68 -2.89 -1.94
CA ALA A 50 2.07 -3.73 -2.97
C ALA A 50 2.51 -5.19 -2.84
N LEU A 51 3.80 -5.46 -2.61
CA LEU A 51 4.33 -6.80 -2.39
C LEU A 51 3.72 -7.45 -1.14
N VAL A 52 3.58 -6.71 -0.04
CA VAL A 52 2.94 -7.19 1.19
C VAL A 52 1.47 -7.55 0.95
N ARG A 53 0.71 -6.68 0.28
CA ARG A 53 -0.70 -6.93 -0.07
C ARG A 53 -0.86 -8.17 -0.97
N LEU A 54 0.04 -8.35 -1.94
CA LEU A 54 0.04 -9.55 -2.79
C LEU A 54 0.42 -10.80 -1.99
N ALA A 55 1.45 -10.71 -1.15
CA ALA A 55 1.90 -11.82 -0.32
C ALA A 55 0.82 -12.27 0.68
N GLU A 56 0.06 -11.33 1.26
CA GLU A 56 -1.09 -11.62 2.12
C GLU A 56 -2.21 -12.31 1.32
N LYS A 57 -2.62 -11.71 0.19
CA LYS A 57 -3.67 -12.25 -0.68
C LYS A 57 -3.40 -13.68 -1.18
N TYR A 58 -2.14 -13.98 -1.48
CA TYR A 58 -1.71 -15.30 -1.98
C TYR A 58 -1.06 -16.19 -0.91
N ARG A 59 -1.06 -15.76 0.37
CA ARG A 59 -0.48 -16.47 1.53
C ARG A 59 0.98 -16.90 1.34
N ILE A 60 1.82 -16.02 0.81
CA ILE A 60 3.25 -16.25 0.59
C ILE A 60 4.03 -15.70 1.79
N GLN A 61 4.16 -16.50 2.84
CA GLN A 61 4.70 -16.05 4.13
C GLN A 61 6.10 -15.43 4.04
N ALA A 62 7.02 -16.05 3.29
CA ALA A 62 8.39 -15.54 3.20
C ALA A 62 8.49 -14.15 2.54
N LEU A 63 7.61 -13.86 1.57
CA LEU A 63 7.54 -12.54 0.93
C LEU A 63 6.85 -11.52 1.85
N PHE A 64 5.83 -11.97 2.57
CA PHE A 64 5.12 -11.17 3.56
C PHE A 64 6.05 -10.71 4.69
N ASP A 65 6.82 -11.62 5.26
CA ASP A 65 7.76 -11.33 6.35
C ASP A 65 8.88 -10.37 5.91
N GLU A 66 9.45 -10.59 4.72
CA GLU A 66 10.47 -9.70 4.17
C GLU A 66 9.90 -8.31 3.87
N GLY A 67 8.69 -8.23 3.31
CA GLY A 67 7.99 -6.97 3.08
C GLY A 67 7.71 -6.21 4.38
N LEU A 68 7.16 -6.89 5.39
CA LEU A 68 6.92 -6.28 6.71
C LEU A 68 8.20 -5.83 7.40
N LYS A 69 9.29 -6.61 7.30
CA LYS A 69 10.61 -6.20 7.80
C LYS A 69 11.06 -4.88 7.19
N ARG A 70 10.87 -4.72 5.87
CA ARG A 70 11.19 -3.47 5.16
C ARG A 70 10.30 -2.33 5.62
N ILE A 71 9.00 -2.53 5.77
CA ILE A 71 8.10 -1.48 6.26
C ILE A 71 8.45 -1.05 7.69
N LYS A 72 8.65 -2.01 8.59
CA LYS A 72 9.03 -1.76 10.00
C LYS A 72 10.38 -1.09 10.17
N SER A 73 11.26 -1.14 9.15
CA SER A 73 12.52 -0.40 9.17
C SER A 73 12.34 1.12 9.10
N CYS A 74 11.17 1.60 8.63
CA CYS A 74 10.80 3.01 8.63
C CYS A 74 9.65 3.31 9.61
N PHE A 75 8.60 2.48 9.61
CA PHE A 75 7.46 2.57 10.52
C PHE A 75 7.71 1.72 11.77
N THR A 76 8.64 2.20 12.59
CA THR A 76 9.15 1.55 13.80
C THR A 76 8.44 2.02 15.07
N GLU A 77 8.63 1.31 16.18
CA GLU A 77 8.19 1.73 17.52
C GLU A 77 9.22 2.62 18.23
N SER A 78 10.47 2.68 17.73
CA SER A 78 11.55 3.45 18.34
C SER A 78 11.65 4.85 17.77
N LEU A 79 11.34 5.87 18.58
CA LEU A 79 11.48 7.29 18.19
C LEU A 79 12.92 7.63 17.73
N GLN A 80 13.94 7.04 18.35
CA GLN A 80 15.34 7.26 17.98
C GLN A 80 15.67 6.73 16.57
N VAL A 81 15.00 5.65 16.16
CA VAL A 81 15.13 5.12 14.80
C VAL A 81 14.32 5.99 13.85
N TYR A 82 13.12 6.43 14.25
CA TYR A 82 12.28 7.35 13.48
C TYR A 82 13.04 8.64 13.11
N ASP A 83 13.64 9.34 14.08
CA ASP A 83 14.38 10.58 13.83
C ASP A 83 15.48 10.43 12.77
N LYS A 84 16.09 9.24 12.67
CA LYS A 84 17.15 8.95 11.70
C LYS A 84 16.57 8.68 10.32
N VAL A 85 15.47 7.93 10.23
CA VAL A 85 14.85 7.57 8.95
C VAL A 85 14.04 8.73 8.37
N GLU A 86 13.41 9.56 9.19
CA GLU A 86 12.67 10.74 8.77
C GLU A 86 13.58 11.76 8.09
N LYS A 87 14.74 12.07 8.70
CA LYS A 87 15.76 12.95 8.11
C LYS A 87 16.27 12.48 6.75
N LYS A 88 16.25 11.18 6.51
CA LYS A 88 16.69 10.55 5.26
C LYS A 88 15.54 10.18 4.33
N LYS A 89 14.28 10.40 4.76
CA LYS A 89 13.06 9.90 4.11
C LYS A 89 13.16 8.41 3.73
N GLY A 90 13.76 7.61 4.61
CA GLY A 90 13.98 6.19 4.39
C GLY A 90 15.04 5.53 5.28
N SER A 91 15.04 4.19 5.26
CA SER A 91 16.07 3.31 5.80
C SER A 91 16.96 2.77 4.68
N THR A 92 17.93 1.89 5.00
CA THR A 92 18.72 1.17 3.98
C THR A 92 17.88 0.22 3.12
N LEU A 93 16.69 -0.17 3.59
CA LEU A 93 15.83 -1.16 2.93
C LEU A 93 14.65 -0.53 2.20
N MET A 94 14.22 0.66 2.62
CA MET A 94 13.01 1.27 2.09
C MET A 94 13.10 2.80 2.10
N SER A 95 12.55 3.46 1.09
CA SER A 95 12.28 4.91 1.09
C SER A 95 10.79 5.18 1.19
N PHE A 96 10.40 6.34 1.72
CA PHE A 96 9.00 6.73 1.85
C PHE A 96 8.83 8.24 1.69
N ALA A 97 7.64 8.66 1.28
CA ALA A 97 7.16 10.03 1.37
C ALA A 97 6.23 10.17 2.59
N ASP A 98 6.06 11.37 3.13
CA ASP A 98 5.20 11.57 4.30
C ASP A 98 3.75 11.13 4.05
N THR A 99 3.28 11.33 2.82
CA THR A 99 1.96 10.88 2.35
C THR A 99 1.79 9.36 2.31
N ASP A 100 2.88 8.59 2.38
CA ASP A 100 2.82 7.12 2.52
C ASP A 100 2.30 6.69 3.88
N ALA A 101 2.29 7.57 4.88
CA ALA A 101 1.74 7.29 6.20
C ALA A 101 0.28 6.82 6.16
N ILE A 102 -0.55 7.42 5.30
CA ILE A 102 -1.96 7.02 5.13
C ILE A 102 -2.05 5.55 4.68
N ALA A 103 -1.25 5.20 3.69
CA ALA A 103 -1.17 3.83 3.17
C ALA A 103 -0.55 2.87 4.19
N ALA A 104 0.37 3.34 5.04
CA ALA A 104 0.96 2.58 6.12
C ALA A 104 -0.07 2.23 7.21
N VAL A 105 -0.98 3.15 7.56
CA VAL A 105 -2.10 2.86 8.48
C VAL A 105 -2.99 1.76 7.92
N ALA A 106 -3.40 1.87 6.65
CA ALA A 106 -4.20 0.85 5.98
C ALA A 106 -3.47 -0.50 5.94
N THR A 107 -2.17 -0.49 5.64
CA THR A 107 -1.33 -1.69 5.59
C THR A 107 -1.21 -2.33 6.97
N ALA A 108 -0.94 -1.55 8.02
CA ALA A 108 -0.85 -2.04 9.40
C ALA A 108 -2.13 -2.74 9.87
N ARG A 109 -3.30 -2.18 9.51
CA ARG A 109 -4.60 -2.81 9.82
C ARG A 109 -4.80 -4.08 9.00
N LEU A 110 -4.50 -4.06 7.71
CA LEU A 110 -4.63 -5.24 6.83
C LEU A 110 -3.75 -6.40 7.29
N THR A 111 -2.51 -6.13 7.72
CA THR A 111 -1.54 -7.15 8.12
C THR A 111 -1.58 -7.47 9.61
N ASN A 112 -2.58 -6.96 10.35
CA ASN A 112 -2.69 -7.07 11.80
C ASN A 112 -1.35 -6.77 12.52
N THR A 113 -0.73 -5.64 12.15
CA THR A 113 0.58 -5.21 12.64
C THR A 113 0.44 -3.90 13.42
N PRO A 114 -0.16 -3.94 14.63
CA PRO A 114 -0.49 -2.72 15.38
C PRO A 114 0.73 -1.92 15.81
N SER A 115 1.90 -2.55 15.90
CA SER A 115 3.19 -1.91 16.20
C SER A 115 3.51 -0.70 15.32
N MET A 116 3.00 -0.69 14.07
CA MET A 116 3.25 0.39 13.11
C MET A 116 2.28 1.58 13.26
N LEU A 117 1.13 1.36 13.91
CA LEU A 117 0.04 2.34 13.93
C LEU A 117 0.41 3.64 14.65
N PRO A 118 1.06 3.65 15.82
CA PRO A 118 1.33 4.89 16.55
C PRO A 118 2.14 5.88 15.70
N LEU A 119 3.21 5.39 15.07
CA LEU A 119 4.06 6.24 14.24
C LEU A 119 3.38 6.65 12.93
N ALA A 120 2.69 5.72 12.26
CA ALA A 120 1.99 6.03 11.02
C ALA A 120 0.87 7.07 11.23
N LEU A 121 0.11 6.98 12.32
CA LEU A 121 -0.91 7.96 12.67
C LEU A 121 -0.30 9.30 13.08
N ASN A 122 0.80 9.30 13.84
CA ASN A 122 1.53 10.53 14.18
C ASN A 122 2.01 11.28 12.94
N MET A 123 2.53 10.56 11.94
CA MET A 123 2.90 11.17 10.66
C MET A 123 1.68 11.70 9.90
N CYS A 124 0.54 11.00 9.94
CA CYS A 124 -0.69 11.47 9.31
C CYS A 124 -1.17 12.80 9.90
N CYS A 125 -0.99 13.03 11.21
CA CYS A 125 -1.33 14.29 11.86
C CYS A 125 -0.53 15.49 11.34
N GLN A 126 0.61 15.26 10.69
CA GLN A 126 1.50 16.29 10.17
C GLN A 126 1.24 16.60 8.69
N LEU A 127 0.30 15.91 8.06
CA LEU A 127 -0.06 16.14 6.65
C LEU A 127 -1.00 17.34 6.51
N ASP A 128 -1.06 17.89 5.29
CA ASP A 128 -2.03 18.93 4.96
C ASP A 128 -3.47 18.44 5.24
N PRO A 129 -4.34 19.28 5.86
CA PRO A 129 -5.71 18.89 6.17
C PRO A 129 -6.50 18.40 4.94
N ASP A 130 -6.23 18.96 3.76
CA ASP A 130 -6.82 18.51 2.51
C ASP A 130 -6.47 17.05 2.19
N MET A 131 -5.21 16.64 2.41
CA MET A 131 -4.76 15.26 2.24
C MET A 131 -5.38 14.31 3.28
N ILE A 132 -5.57 14.78 4.52
CA ILE A 132 -6.24 14.00 5.57
C ILE A 132 -7.70 13.74 5.20
N LEU A 133 -8.39 14.75 4.66
CA LEU A 133 -9.81 14.69 4.32
C LEU A 133 -10.09 13.93 3.02
N ASN A 134 -9.36 14.28 1.95
CA ASN A 134 -9.61 13.80 0.60
C ASN A 134 -8.73 12.59 0.22
N GLY A 135 -7.67 12.34 0.99
CA GLY A 135 -6.70 11.29 0.71
C GLY A 135 -5.66 11.67 -0.33
N VAL A 136 -4.85 10.68 -0.72
CA VAL A 136 -3.74 10.87 -1.65
C VAL A 136 -3.93 9.96 -2.86
N ALA A 137 -4.06 10.58 -4.03
CA ALA A 137 -4.13 9.86 -5.30
C ALA A 137 -2.78 9.22 -5.64
N ARG A 138 -2.80 7.93 -5.99
CA ARG A 138 -1.62 7.17 -6.40
C ARG A 138 -1.58 6.99 -7.91
N ALA A 139 -0.40 6.66 -8.44
CA ALA A 139 -0.17 6.48 -9.87
C ALA A 139 -1.06 5.40 -10.52
N ASN A 140 -1.61 4.48 -9.74
CA ASN A 140 -2.53 3.43 -10.20
C ASN A 140 -4.01 3.84 -10.16
N GLY A 141 -4.32 5.12 -9.87
CA GLY A 141 -5.69 5.64 -9.79
C GLY A 141 -6.40 5.32 -8.46
N VAL A 142 -5.74 4.61 -7.53
CA VAL A 142 -6.29 4.36 -6.20
C VAL A 142 -6.02 5.57 -5.31
N VAL A 143 -7.01 5.97 -4.52
CA VAL A 143 -6.85 7.02 -3.51
C VAL A 143 -6.68 6.35 -2.15
N ASP A 144 -5.53 6.55 -1.52
CA ASP A 144 -5.33 6.11 -0.15
C ASP A 144 -6.01 7.09 0.80
N GLN A 145 -6.90 6.59 1.66
CA GLN A 145 -7.66 7.38 2.61
C GLN A 145 -7.62 6.76 4.00
N LEU A 146 -7.57 7.62 5.02
CA LEU A 146 -7.76 7.23 6.41
C LEU A 146 -9.22 6.86 6.69
N SER A 147 -9.44 6.03 7.70
CA SER A 147 -10.79 5.77 8.19
C SER A 147 -11.45 7.05 8.74
N PRO A 148 -12.79 7.16 8.77
CA PRO A 148 -13.45 8.33 9.34
C PRO A 148 -13.01 8.67 10.76
N ALA A 149 -12.77 7.64 11.58
CA ALA A 149 -12.29 7.80 12.95
C ALA A 149 -10.84 8.34 12.99
N ASP A 150 -9.96 7.80 12.15
CA ASP A 150 -8.56 8.24 12.08
C ASP A 150 -8.46 9.68 11.54
N ARG A 151 -9.27 10.06 10.54
CA ARG A 151 -9.33 11.45 10.04
C ARG A 151 -9.69 12.42 11.15
N LEU A 152 -10.75 12.11 11.91
CA LEU A 152 -11.19 12.95 13.02
C LEU A 152 -10.13 13.00 14.14
N GLY A 153 -9.44 11.89 14.39
CA GLY A 153 -8.32 11.84 15.33
C GLY A 153 -7.17 12.75 14.91
N CYS A 154 -6.73 12.65 13.66
CA CYS A 154 -5.61 13.45 13.14
C CYS A 154 -5.93 14.95 13.10
N LEU A 155 -7.17 15.35 12.79
CA LEU A 155 -7.57 16.77 12.76
C LEU A 155 -7.69 17.42 14.14
N ARG A 156 -7.72 16.62 15.22
CA ARG A 156 -7.84 17.09 16.61
C ARG A 156 -6.52 17.02 17.39
N ALA A 157 -5.48 16.46 16.78
CA ALA A 157 -4.19 16.21 17.40
C ALA A 157 -3.40 17.49 17.64
#